data_AF-A0AAV0R3R4-F1
#
_entry.id   AF-A0AAV0R3R4-F1
#
_cell.length_a   1.000
_cell.length_b   1.000
_cell.length_c   1.000
_cell.angle_alpha   90.00
_cell.angle_beta   90.00
_cell.angle_gamma   90.00
#
_symmetry.space_group_name_H-M   'P 1'
#
loop_
_entity.id
_entity.type
_entity.pdbx_description
1 polymer ?
#
loop_
_entity_poly.entity_id
_entity_poly.type
_entity_poly.pdbx_seq_one_letter_code
_entity_poly.pdbx_strand_id
1 'polypeptide(L)'
;MVTNVGRGPYPVVYNATIEAPKGMEITVKPMTLSFSRLNEERSFKVVVKAEPIAGYSGILSGELVWRSPGHSVRSPVVVYKQQD
;
A
#
# COMPACT_ATOMS: atom_id res chain seq x y z
N MET A 1 10.00 3.09 -0.98
CA MET A 1 10.73 2.83 0.28
C MET A 1 9.97 3.46 1.44
N VAL A 2 10.12 2.93 2.64
CA VAL A 2 9.58 3.49 3.90
C VAL A 2 10.60 3.33 5.02
N THR A 3 10.60 4.27 5.95
CA THR A 3 11.52 4.33 7.10
C THR A 3 10.75 4.12 8.39
N ASN A 4 11.20 3.20 9.24
CA ASN A 4 10.60 3.03 10.56
C ASN A 4 11.07 4.13 11.53
N VAL A 5 10.13 4.93 12.03
CA VAL A 5 10.38 6.03 12.99
C VAL A 5 9.93 5.71 14.41
N GLY A 6 9.32 4.53 14.64
CA GLY A 6 8.85 4.11 15.95
C GLY A 6 10.00 3.70 16.87
N ARG A 7 10.03 4.20 18.11
CA ARG A 7 11.05 3.94 19.14
C ARG A 7 10.73 2.72 20.04
N GLY A 8 9.76 1.90 19.65
CA GLY A 8 9.29 0.74 20.42
C GLY A 8 10.24 -0.47 20.39
N PRO A 9 9.87 -1.59 21.02
CA PRO A 9 10.69 -2.80 21.00
C PRO A 9 10.82 -3.33 19.56
N TYR A 10 12.01 -3.82 19.24
CA TYR A 10 12.32 -4.45 17.94
C TYR A 10 12.43 -5.97 18.09
N PRO A 11 12.18 -6.75 17.02
CA PRO A 11 11.77 -6.32 15.68
C PRO A 11 10.28 -5.94 15.61
N VAL A 12 9.94 -5.00 14.73
CA VAL A 12 8.55 -4.69 14.39
C VAL A 12 8.27 -5.17 12.97
N VAL A 13 7.21 -5.97 12.83
CA VAL A 13 6.78 -6.54 11.55
C VAL A 13 5.50 -5.86 11.11
N TYR A 14 5.49 -5.36 9.88
CA TYR A 14 4.32 -4.81 9.22
C TYR A 14 3.87 -5.73 8.09
N ASN A 15 2.59 -6.09 8.09
CA ASN A 15 1.97 -6.84 7.01
C ASN A 15 1.11 -5.92 6.16
N ALA A 16 1.20 -6.08 4.84
CA ALA A 16 0.36 -5.38 3.89
C ALA A 16 -1.07 -5.91 3.95
N THR A 17 -2.03 -5.00 3.91
CA THR A 17 -3.42 -5.28 3.58
C THR A 17 -3.81 -4.38 2.43
N ILE A 18 -4.62 -4.91 1.52
CA ILE A 18 -5.02 -4.22 0.30
C ILE A 18 -6.53 -4.23 0.22
N GLU A 19 -7.10 -3.08 -0.10
CA GLU A 19 -8.52 -2.95 -0.44
C GLU A 19 -8.61 -2.29 -1.81
N ALA A 20 -9.32 -2.92 -2.75
CA ALA A 20 -9.49 -2.42 -4.10
C ALA A 20 -10.91 -2.77 -4.61
N PRO A 21 -11.57 -1.87 -5.34
CA PRO A 21 -12.88 -2.12 -5.92
C PRO A 21 -12.79 -3.10 -7.10
N LYS A 22 -13.93 -3.65 -7.52
CA LYS A 22 -14.01 -4.45 -8.75
C LYS A 22 -13.49 -3.64 -9.95
N GLY A 23 -12.67 -4.27 -10.79
CA GLY A 23 -12.02 -3.62 -11.93
C GLY A 23 -10.66 -2.97 -11.60
N MET A 24 -10.22 -3.07 -10.35
CA MET A 24 -8.88 -2.66 -9.90
C MET A 24 -8.18 -3.82 -9.19
N GLU A 25 -6.92 -4.05 -9.54
CA GLU A 25 -6.02 -4.99 -8.87
C GLU A 25 -4.82 -4.21 -8.33
N ILE A 26 -4.58 -4.28 -7.02
CA ILE A 26 -3.37 -3.75 -6.39
C ILE A 26 -2.59 -4.93 -5.84
N THR A 27 -1.30 -5.01 -6.16
CA THR A 27 -0.39 -6.01 -5.58
C THR A 27 0.86 -5.32 -5.03
N VAL A 28 1.45 -5.90 -3.98
CA VAL A 28 2.67 -5.39 -3.35
C VAL A 28 3.68 -6.52 -3.13
N LYS A 29 4.96 -6.23 -3.37
CA LYS A 29 6.06 -7.14 -3.05
C LYS A 29 7.22 -6.41 -2.36
N PRO A 30 7.73 -6.90 -1.22
CA PRO A 30 7.18 -8.02 -0.42
C PRO A 30 5.85 -7.63 0.27
N MET A 31 5.09 -8.62 0.78
CA MET A 31 3.87 -8.38 1.59
C MET A 31 4.15 -8.13 3.08
N THR A 32 5.40 -8.32 3.51
CA THR A 32 5.83 -8.15 4.89
C THR A 32 7.10 -7.33 4.93
N LEU A 33 7.15 -6.34 5.81
CA LEU A 33 8.35 -5.54 6.09
C LEU A 33 8.75 -5.74 7.55
N SER A 34 9.98 -6.20 7.78
CA SER A 34 10.55 -6.38 9.13
C SER A 34 11.62 -5.32 9.37
N PHE A 35 11.47 -4.59 10.48
CA PHE A 35 12.40 -3.55 10.94
C PHE A 35 13.02 -3.98 12.27
N SER A 36 14.35 -3.97 12.31
CA SER A 36 15.20 -4.40 13.42
C SER A 36 15.67 -3.24 14.31
N ARG A 37 15.57 -2.00 13.83
CA ARG A 37 16.02 -0.80 14.55
C ARG A 37 15.31 0.48 14.10
N LEU A 38 15.53 1.55 14.85
CA LEU A 38 15.09 2.90 14.51
C LEU A 38 15.76 3.37 13.22
N ASN A 39 15.02 4.09 12.38
CA ASN A 39 15.45 4.66 11.11
C ASN A 39 15.91 3.65 10.06
N GLU A 40 15.58 2.36 10.24
CA GLU A 40 15.82 1.38 9.20
C GLU A 40 14.82 1.56 8.05
N GLU A 41 15.33 1.47 6.82
CA GLU A 41 14.53 1.57 5.60
C GLU A 41 14.22 0.19 5.01
N ARG A 42 13.03 0.07 4.42
CA ARG A 42 12.65 -1.05 3.57
C ARG A 42 12.01 -0.58 2.28
N SER A 43 12.31 -1.30 1.21
CA SER A 43 11.73 -1.07 -0.11
C SER A 43 10.65 -2.09 -0.43
N PHE A 44 9.62 -1.63 -1.12
CA PHE A 44 8.55 -2.44 -1.68
C PHE A 44 8.15 -1.87 -3.04
N LYS A 45 7.58 -2.72 -3.88
CA LYS A 45 7.03 -2.36 -5.18
C LYS A 45 5.53 -2.59 -5.17
N VAL A 46 4.78 -1.58 -5.61
CA VAL A 46 3.34 -1.68 -5.86
C VAL A 46 3.14 -1.83 -7.37
N VAL A 47 2.26 -2.75 -7.77
CA VAL A 47 1.77 -2.86 -9.14
C VAL A 47 0.26 -2.69 -9.11
N VAL A 48 -0.23 -1.75 -9.92
CA VAL A 48 -1.65 -1.46 -10.07
C VAL A 48 -2.06 -1.85 -11.47
N LYS A 49 -3.14 -2.62 -11.59
CA LYS A 49 -3.84 -2.84 -12.85
C LYS A 49 -5.25 -2.33 -12.70
N ALA A 50 -5.76 -1.65 -13.71
CA ALA A 50 -7.14 -1.23 -13.79
C ALA A 50 -7.66 -1.64 -15.16
N GLU A 51 -8.82 -2.29 -15.19
CA GLU A 51 -9.48 -2.62 -16.44
C GLU A 51 -10.17 -1.37 -17.00
N PRO A 52 -10.22 -1.20 -18.34
CA PRO A 52 -11.09 -0.22 -18.94
C PRO A 52 -12.54 -0.60 -18.60
N ILE A 53 -13.12 0.04 -17.60
CA ILE A 53 -14.51 -0.23 -17.26
C ILE A 53 -15.38 0.48 -18.31
N ALA A 54 -15.93 -0.30 -19.25
CA ALA A 54 -16.86 0.20 -20.26
C ALA A 54 -18.02 0.95 -19.56
N GLY A 55 -18.20 2.23 -19.88
CA GLY A 55 -19.23 3.08 -19.26
C GLY A 55 -18.83 3.75 -17.93
N TYR A 56 -17.62 3.52 -17.41
CA TYR A 56 -17.14 4.21 -16.21
C TYR A 56 -16.42 5.50 -16.61
N SER A 57 -17.07 6.62 -16.36
CA SER A 57 -16.47 7.97 -16.42
C SER A 57 -15.66 8.32 -15.17
N GLY A 58 -15.42 7.33 -14.28
CA GLY A 58 -15.13 7.58 -12.87
C GLY A 58 -13.71 7.26 -12.40
N ILE A 59 -13.45 7.70 -11.17
CA ILE A 59 -12.26 7.44 -10.38
C ILE A 59 -12.38 6.07 -9.71
N LEU A 60 -11.32 5.25 -9.77
CA LEU A 60 -11.17 4.05 -8.94
C LEU A 60 -10.25 4.37 -7.77
N SER A 61 -10.72 4.06 -6.56
CA SER A 61 -9.97 4.30 -5.32
C SER A 61 -9.82 3.01 -4.54
N GLY A 62 -8.58 2.68 -4.19
CA GLY A 62 -8.22 1.60 -3.28
C GLY A 62 -7.12 2.05 -2.33
N GLU A 63 -6.56 1.11 -1.57
CA GLU A 63 -5.52 1.42 -0.59
C GLU A 63 -4.59 0.25 -0.30
N LEU A 64 -3.35 0.61 0.04
CA LEU A 64 -2.38 -0.25 0.70
C LEU A 64 -2.25 0.22 2.15
N VAL A 65 -2.40 -0.69 3.11
CA VAL A 65 -2.20 -0.42 4.54
C VAL A 65 -1.15 -1.37 5.09
N TRP A 66 -0.10 -0.82 5.69
CA TRP A 66 0.86 -1.56 6.49
C TRP A 66 0.37 -1.60 7.94
N ARG A 67 0.13 -2.82 8.46
CA ARG A 67 -0.36 -3.03 9.83
C ARG A 67 0.65 -3.76 10.70
N SER A 68 0.84 -3.24 11.91
CA SER A 68 1.50 -3.92 13.03
C SER A 68 0.67 -3.68 14.29
N PRO A 69 0.91 -4.38 15.40
CA PRO A 69 0.24 -4.07 16.67
C PRO A 69 0.40 -2.58 17.01
N GLY A 70 -0.72 -1.88 17.18
CA GLY A 70 -0.75 -0.45 17.53
C GLY A 70 -0.41 0.54 16.42
N HIS A 71 -0.11 0.11 15.19
CA HIS A 71 0.20 1.02 14.07
C HIS A 71 -0.52 0.63 12.78
N SER A 72 -1.00 1.65 12.07
CA SER A 72 -1.65 1.51 10.76
C SER A 72 -1.16 2.63 9.84
N VAL A 73 -0.36 2.28 8.83
CA VAL A 73 0.19 3.23 7.85
C VAL A 73 -0.52 3.04 6.52
N ARG A 74 -1.39 3.99 6.16
CA ARG A 74 -2.27 3.93 4.98
C ARG A 74 -1.67 4.72 3.81
N SER A 75 -1.76 4.16 2.62
CA SER A 75 -1.41 4.81 1.35
C SER A 75 -2.56 4.64 0.36
N PRO A 76 -3.38 5.68 0.12
CA PRO A 76 -4.42 5.66 -0.89
C PRO A 76 -3.83 5.47 -2.30
N VAL A 77 -4.54 4.73 -3.14
CA VAL A 77 -4.19 4.51 -4.54
C VAL A 77 -5.39 4.91 -5.39
N VAL A 78 -5.20 5.89 -6.28
CA VAL A 78 -6.26 6.45 -7.11
C VAL A 78 -5.88 6.28 -8.58
N VAL A 79 -6.80 5.72 -9.37
CA VAL A 79 -6.69 5.62 -10.83
C VAL A 79 -7.83 6.41 -11.44
N TYR A 80 -7.50 7.29 -12.37
CA TYR A 80 -8.47 8.10 -13.10
C TYR A 80 -8.05 8.18 -14.56
N LYS A 81 -9.03 8.37 -15.44
CA LYS A 81 -8.76 8.69 -16.84
C LYS A 81 -8.34 10.16 -16.90
N GLN A 82 -7.14 10.44 -17.39
CA GLN A 82 -6.73 11.80 -17.70
C GLN A 82 -7.59 12.31 -18.87
N GLN A 83 -8.20 13.50 -18.72
CA GLN A 83 -8.78 14.22 -19.84
C GLN A 83 -7.64 14.85 -20.63
N ASP A 84 -7.67 14.66 -21.95
CA ASP A 84 -6.83 15.40 -22.89
C ASP A 84 -7.37 16.83 -23.08
#